data_AF-A0A5N8UNS9-F1
#
_entry.id   AF-A0A5N8UNS9-F1
#
_cell.length_a   1.000
_cell.length_b   1.000
_cell.length_c   1.000
_cell.angle_alpha   90.00
_cell.angle_beta   90.00
_cell.angle_gamma   90.00
#
_symmetry.space_group_name_H-M   'P 1'
#
loop_
_entity.id
_entity.type
_entity.pdbx_description
1 polymer ?
#
loop_
_entity_poly.entity_id
_entity_poly.type
_entity_poly.pdbx_seq_one_letter_code
_entity_poly.pdbx_strand_id
1 'polypeptide(L)'
;MSVRKVCMLVTLTVIFLLSACKSIPKELTLDEGAVWSIGITAPLYYGVRIENIWGINDSQDWTSILLPPNTHISDLDQDRKSTQAAGYEWDPYMLSPTVFYANAQQPARKITPPEEIFIAWLSLAEGKFYRLNYRLSDELQQQMLSLNTKTIPEQTSFCGSKLIFGLIPGGEVSVWLSSYCESEYRFIDRVKTSGPFGVPFDLAYEEFFKGAVQRYDEKMAAQNVQLFPIPEDKLALMRNSNAKQKKLPPKPTPAPKLTHCWAEKPYNLKVKLEIGSPQHQLSRRIWNNAYDFAVKVRYLDTGIHLAWQEAEEKGFDAQQRQLWVLARLSAQGQVAATQITKGLELSSAEVKQVQTWADDFCRADSKLSSSSQNETHFE
;
A
#
# COMPACT_ATOMS: atom_id res chain seq x y z
N MET A 1 75.01 8.56 -3.93
CA MET A 1 73.86 7.67 -4.21
C MET A 1 73.91 7.31 -5.70
N SER A 2 74.00 6.02 -6.06
CA SER A 2 74.13 5.61 -7.47
C SER A 2 72.88 6.00 -8.27
N VAL A 3 73.04 6.49 -9.51
CA VAL A 3 71.95 6.83 -10.45
C VAL A 3 70.93 5.71 -10.57
N ARG A 4 71.39 4.45 -10.45
CA ARG A 4 70.55 3.25 -10.44
C ARG A 4 69.57 3.19 -9.25
N LYS A 5 69.98 3.66 -8.07
CA LYS A 5 69.14 3.71 -6.86
C LYS A 5 68.12 4.85 -6.93
N VAL A 6 68.47 5.97 -7.57
CA VAL A 6 67.56 7.10 -7.80
C VAL A 6 66.49 6.73 -8.83
N CYS A 7 66.87 6.09 -9.94
CA CYS A 7 65.90 5.60 -10.92
C CYS A 7 64.95 4.55 -10.34
N MET A 8 65.44 3.64 -9.49
CA MET A 8 64.61 2.59 -8.86
C MET A 8 63.65 3.17 -7.81
N LEU A 9 64.07 4.20 -7.06
CA LEU A 9 63.19 4.90 -6.13
C LEU A 9 62.08 5.65 -6.88
N VAL A 10 62.43 6.40 -7.94
CA VAL A 10 61.47 7.15 -8.76
C VAL A 10 60.48 6.22 -9.47
N THR A 11 60.92 5.06 -9.96
CA THR A 11 59.99 4.07 -10.56
C THR A 11 59.07 3.45 -9.52
N LEU A 12 59.54 3.13 -8.30
CA LEU A 12 58.65 2.66 -7.23
C LEU A 12 57.63 3.72 -6.81
N THR A 13 58.03 4.99 -6.70
CA THR A 13 57.11 6.08 -6.33
C THR A 13 56.06 6.33 -7.41
N VAL A 14 56.43 6.24 -8.70
CA VAL A 14 55.49 6.37 -9.82
C VAL A 14 54.52 5.18 -9.89
N ILE A 15 54.96 3.96 -9.60
CA ILE A 15 54.10 2.76 -9.53
C ILE A 15 53.11 2.87 -8.34
N PHE A 16 53.53 3.41 -7.20
CA PHE A 16 52.65 3.70 -6.05
C PHE A 16 51.66 4.84 -6.32
N LEU A 17 52.03 5.84 -7.14
CA LEU A 17 51.13 6.93 -7.54
C LEU A 17 50.09 6.50 -8.57
N LEU A 18 50.35 5.45 -9.36
CA LEU A 18 49.43 4.92 -10.38
C LEU A 18 48.43 3.88 -9.83
N SER A 19 48.56 3.44 -8.57
CA SER A 19 47.69 2.44 -7.95
C SER A 19 46.56 3.03 -7.08
N ALA A 20 46.40 4.36 -7.05
CA ALA A 20 45.38 5.05 -6.26
C ALA A 20 44.20 5.62 -7.07
N CYS A 21 44.11 5.34 -8.38
CA CYS A 21 42.86 5.55 -9.10
C CYS A 21 41.90 4.39 -8.78
N LYS A 22 41.08 4.53 -7.73
CA LYS A 22 39.82 3.76 -7.66
C LYS A 22 39.05 4.11 -8.93
N SER A 23 38.98 3.18 -9.89
CA SER A 23 38.08 3.32 -11.03
C SER A 23 36.68 3.53 -10.47
N ILE A 24 36.06 4.66 -10.82
CA ILE A 24 34.66 4.94 -10.44
C ILE A 24 33.83 3.78 -10.99
N PRO A 25 33.07 3.05 -10.14
CA PRO A 25 32.26 1.94 -10.59
C PRO A 25 31.29 2.44 -11.67
N LYS A 26 31.18 1.71 -12.79
CA LYS A 26 30.21 2.00 -13.86
C LYS A 26 28.81 2.14 -13.23
N GLU A 27 28.14 3.24 -13.50
CA GLU A 27 26.73 3.40 -13.12
C GLU A 27 25.86 2.48 -13.96
N LEU A 28 24.97 1.72 -13.31
CA LEU A 28 24.05 0.82 -13.99
C LEU A 28 22.81 1.57 -14.51
N THR A 29 22.37 1.19 -15.71
CA THR A 29 21.22 1.80 -16.39
C THR A 29 19.93 1.01 -16.14
N LEU A 30 18.77 1.61 -16.44
CA LEU A 30 17.45 1.02 -16.18
C LEU A 30 17.17 -0.29 -16.96
N ASP A 31 17.90 -0.54 -18.03
CA ASP A 31 17.89 -1.81 -18.78
C ASP A 31 18.77 -2.90 -18.14
N GLU A 32 19.64 -2.52 -17.20
CA GLU A 32 20.53 -3.43 -16.47
C GLU A 32 19.95 -3.85 -15.10
N GLY A 33 18.84 -3.26 -14.64
CA GLY A 33 18.21 -3.64 -13.37
C GLY A 33 16.99 -2.79 -12.96
N ALA A 34 16.51 -3.00 -11.73
CA ALA A 34 15.43 -2.25 -11.11
C ALA A 34 15.90 -1.22 -10.08
N VAL A 35 15.14 -0.16 -9.92
CA VAL A 35 15.40 0.89 -8.93
C VAL A 35 15.16 0.39 -7.51
N TRP A 36 16.01 0.82 -6.58
CA TRP A 36 15.78 0.64 -5.15
C TRP A 36 14.81 1.69 -4.59
N SER A 37 14.22 1.43 -3.42
CA SER A 37 13.38 2.39 -2.70
C SER A 37 13.54 2.30 -1.19
N ILE A 38 12.91 3.25 -0.48
CA ILE A 38 12.89 3.30 0.98
C ILE A 38 11.44 3.24 1.48
N GLY A 39 11.16 2.36 2.43
CA GLY A 39 9.95 2.35 3.23
C GLY A 39 10.21 2.90 4.62
N ILE A 40 9.35 3.77 5.12
CA ILE A 40 9.35 4.19 6.52
C ILE A 40 8.10 3.67 7.20
N THR A 41 8.27 3.00 8.34
CA THR A 41 7.18 2.55 9.20
C THR A 41 7.41 3.02 10.63
N ALA A 42 6.33 3.18 11.39
CA ALA A 42 6.36 3.54 12.79
C ALA A 42 5.14 2.88 13.47
N PRO A 43 5.16 2.68 14.80
CA PRO A 43 3.97 2.26 15.50
C PRO A 43 2.91 3.35 15.35
N LEU A 44 1.68 2.91 15.22
CA LEU A 44 0.58 3.79 14.89
C LEU A 44 0.26 4.80 16.00
N TYR A 45 0.37 4.35 17.25
CA TYR A 45 0.32 5.18 18.46
C TYR A 45 1.60 5.98 18.74
N TYR A 46 2.61 5.85 17.89
CA TYR A 46 3.82 6.67 17.95
C TYR A 46 4.13 7.21 16.56
N GLY A 47 3.13 7.90 16.01
CA GLY A 47 3.17 8.43 14.66
C GLY A 47 4.34 9.38 14.44
N VAL A 48 4.79 9.46 13.19
CA VAL A 48 5.94 10.27 12.79
C VAL A 48 5.60 11.20 11.65
N ARG A 49 6.36 12.30 11.54
CA ARG A 49 6.41 13.13 10.32
C ARG A 49 7.81 13.11 9.77
N ILE A 50 7.95 12.72 8.52
CA ILE A 50 9.24 12.68 7.84
C ILE A 50 9.56 14.07 7.33
N GLU A 51 10.74 14.57 7.67
CA GLU A 51 11.26 15.84 7.17
C GLU A 51 12.01 15.61 5.86
N ASN A 52 12.98 14.70 5.88
CA ASN A 52 13.85 14.43 4.74
C ASN A 52 14.25 12.96 4.68
N ILE A 53 14.41 12.46 3.45
CA ILE A 53 15.04 11.17 3.15
C ILE A 53 15.98 11.37 1.97
N TRP A 54 17.27 11.12 2.16
CA TRP A 54 18.26 11.21 1.08
C TRP A 54 19.03 9.90 0.94
N GLY A 55 19.39 9.55 -0.29
CA GLY A 55 20.38 8.52 -0.58
C GLY A 55 21.63 9.18 -1.16
N ILE A 56 22.78 8.87 -0.57
CA ILE A 56 24.06 9.50 -0.88
C ILE A 56 25.01 8.40 -1.36
N ASN A 57 25.70 8.64 -2.46
CA ASN A 57 26.74 7.76 -2.98
C ASN A 57 27.95 8.62 -3.35
N ASP A 58 28.94 8.65 -2.46
CA ASP A 58 30.11 9.50 -2.61
C ASP A 58 31.03 8.96 -3.71
N SER A 59 31.11 7.63 -3.86
CA SER A 59 31.98 7.03 -4.89
C SER A 59 31.53 7.31 -6.33
N GLN A 60 30.24 7.54 -6.56
CA GLN A 60 29.68 7.91 -7.86
C GLN A 60 29.21 9.36 -7.94
N ASP A 61 29.52 10.18 -6.93
CA ASP A 61 29.19 11.62 -6.84
C ASP A 61 27.71 11.93 -7.13
N TRP A 62 26.81 11.21 -6.46
CA TRP A 62 25.38 11.53 -6.55
C TRP A 62 24.68 11.53 -5.19
N THR A 63 23.75 12.46 -5.05
CA THR A 63 22.77 12.50 -3.96
C THR A 63 21.37 12.52 -4.57
N SER A 64 20.52 11.62 -4.09
CA SER A 64 19.12 11.51 -4.51
C SER A 64 18.24 11.97 -3.35
N ILE A 65 17.44 13.01 -3.57
CA ILE A 65 16.38 13.40 -2.63
C ILE A 65 15.19 12.50 -2.91
N LEU A 66 14.81 11.66 -1.94
CA LEU A 66 13.66 10.81 -2.12
C LEU A 66 12.41 11.57 -1.68
N LEU A 67 11.51 11.78 -2.64
CA LEU A 67 10.22 12.37 -2.35
C LEU A 67 9.39 11.30 -1.64
N PRO A 68 8.86 11.53 -0.41
CA PRO A 68 7.83 10.69 0.15
C PRO A 68 6.55 10.96 -0.65
N PRO A 69 6.17 10.12 -1.63
CA PRO A 69 5.20 10.48 -2.65
C PRO A 69 3.79 10.65 -2.08
N ASN A 70 3.56 10.18 -0.85
CA ASN A 70 2.43 10.51 -0.01
C ASN A 70 2.88 10.28 1.43
N THR A 71 2.90 11.30 2.29
CA THR A 71 2.85 11.04 3.75
C THR A 71 1.47 10.43 4.00
N HIS A 72 1.39 9.10 4.09
CA HIS A 72 0.13 8.44 4.43
C HIS A 72 -0.37 9.05 5.74
N ILE A 73 -1.51 9.73 5.70
CA ILE A 73 -2.20 10.12 6.92
C ILE A 73 -2.87 8.82 7.37
N SER A 74 -2.15 8.03 8.17
CA SER A 74 -2.58 6.73 8.65
C SER A 74 -4.00 6.81 9.23
N ASP A 75 -4.97 6.23 8.53
CA ASP A 75 -6.27 5.93 9.09
C ASP A 75 -6.15 4.61 9.85
N LEU A 76 -6.27 4.69 11.17
CA LEU A 76 -6.07 3.56 12.08
C LEU A 76 -6.95 2.37 11.70
N ASP A 77 -8.18 2.64 11.28
CA ASP A 77 -9.15 1.61 10.94
C ASP A 77 -8.87 1.00 9.56
N GLN A 78 -8.40 1.80 8.61
CA GLN A 78 -8.00 1.30 7.30
C GLN A 78 -6.74 0.43 7.39
N ASP A 79 -5.73 0.88 8.13
CA ASP A 79 -4.46 0.16 8.29
C ASP A 79 -4.66 -1.15 9.06
N ARG A 80 -5.52 -1.13 10.09
CA ARG A 80 -5.98 -2.35 10.77
C ARG A 80 -6.65 -3.32 9.82
N LYS A 81 -7.64 -2.86 9.05
CA LYS A 81 -8.38 -3.72 8.10
C LYS A 81 -7.44 -4.31 7.06
N SER A 82 -6.49 -3.51 6.54
CA SER A 82 -5.50 -3.94 5.56
C SER A 82 -4.58 -5.03 6.12
N THR A 83 -4.01 -4.80 7.32
CA THR A 83 -3.10 -5.75 7.96
C THR A 83 -3.79 -7.06 8.30
N GLN A 84 -5.03 -6.98 8.82
CA GLN A 84 -5.85 -8.17 9.11
C GLN A 84 -6.25 -8.91 7.82
N ALA A 85 -6.54 -8.19 6.73
CA ALA A 85 -6.86 -8.80 5.43
C ALA A 85 -5.66 -9.55 4.82
N ALA A 86 -4.44 -9.06 5.06
CA ALA A 86 -3.21 -9.73 4.67
C ALA A 86 -2.86 -10.94 5.56
N GLY A 87 -3.69 -11.22 6.58
CA GLY A 87 -3.53 -12.38 7.46
C GLY A 87 -2.48 -12.18 8.54
N TYR A 88 -2.18 -10.95 8.93
CA TYR A 88 -1.22 -10.67 10.01
C TYR A 88 -1.96 -10.27 11.30
N GLU A 89 -1.38 -10.61 12.45
CA GLU A 89 -1.83 -10.09 13.74
C GLU A 89 -1.76 -8.56 13.74
N TRP A 90 -2.71 -7.89 14.40
CA TRP A 90 -2.79 -6.43 14.47
C TRP A 90 -2.70 -5.92 15.91
N ASP A 91 -1.74 -5.04 16.18
CA ASP A 91 -1.57 -4.27 17.41
C ASP A 91 -1.02 -2.88 17.02
N PRO A 92 -1.66 -1.76 17.44
CA PRO A 92 -1.24 -0.40 17.09
C PRO A 92 0.15 0.00 17.65
N TYR A 93 0.72 -0.78 18.57
CA TYR A 93 2.08 -0.62 19.05
C TYR A 93 3.13 -1.34 18.19
N MET A 94 2.75 -2.20 17.24
CA MET A 94 3.74 -2.92 16.44
C MET A 94 4.34 -2.04 15.32
N LEU A 95 5.50 -2.45 14.81
CA LEU A 95 5.98 -1.98 13.51
C LEU A 95 5.43 -2.88 12.41
N SER A 96 4.72 -2.30 11.44
CA SER A 96 4.23 -3.07 10.29
C SER A 96 5.10 -2.76 9.07
N PRO A 97 5.82 -3.74 8.50
CA PRO A 97 6.60 -3.54 7.28
C PRO A 97 5.70 -3.49 6.03
N THR A 98 4.37 -3.59 6.18
CA THR A 98 3.41 -3.49 5.08
C THR A 98 2.64 -2.17 5.10
N VAL A 99 2.64 -1.47 6.23
CA VAL A 99 2.02 -0.15 6.40
C VAL A 99 3.12 0.89 6.48
N PHE A 100 3.20 1.74 5.46
CA PHE A 100 4.27 2.72 5.33
C PHE A 100 3.75 4.13 5.54
N TYR A 101 4.41 4.88 6.41
CA TYR A 101 4.25 6.34 6.54
C TYR A 101 4.83 7.07 5.33
N ALA A 102 5.87 6.50 4.71
CA ALA A 102 6.44 6.98 3.47
C ALA A 102 6.98 5.81 2.62
N ASN A 103 6.74 5.86 1.31
CA ASN A 103 7.35 4.98 0.31
C ASN A 103 8.18 5.82 -0.64
N ALA A 104 9.37 6.22 -0.20
CA ALA A 104 10.16 7.21 -0.89
C ALA A 104 10.74 6.62 -2.19
N GLN A 105 10.46 7.29 -3.30
CA GLN A 105 10.95 6.91 -4.63
C GLN A 105 12.01 7.89 -5.11
N GLN A 106 12.97 7.38 -5.87
CA GLN A 106 14.04 8.18 -6.43
C GLN A 106 13.56 8.94 -7.67
N PRO A 107 13.69 10.28 -7.73
CA PRO A 107 13.38 11.05 -8.93
C PRO A 107 14.30 10.67 -10.11
N ALA A 108 15.59 10.51 -9.85
CA ALA A 108 16.61 10.19 -10.85
C ALA A 108 16.76 8.68 -11.14
N ARG A 109 15.96 7.82 -10.49
CA ARG A 109 15.86 6.37 -10.74
C ARG A 109 17.21 5.65 -10.88
N LYS A 110 18.11 5.78 -9.90
CA LYS A 110 19.40 5.07 -9.88
C LYS A 110 19.20 3.59 -9.55
N ILE A 111 19.94 2.72 -10.26
CA ILE A 111 19.95 1.27 -10.00
C ILE A 111 20.93 0.93 -8.89
N THR A 112 22.12 1.53 -8.90
CA THR A 112 23.12 1.37 -7.85
C THR A 112 22.55 1.83 -6.51
N PRO A 113 22.61 1.01 -5.45
CA PRO A 113 22.27 1.44 -4.10
C PRO A 113 23.13 2.62 -3.63
N PRO A 114 22.65 3.43 -2.68
CA PRO A 114 23.46 4.46 -2.05
C PRO A 114 24.46 3.83 -1.07
N GLU A 115 25.50 4.58 -0.72
CA GLU A 115 26.43 4.22 0.35
C GLU A 115 25.89 4.63 1.72
N GLU A 116 25.08 5.69 1.77
CA GLU A 116 24.45 6.20 2.98
C GLU A 116 22.99 6.60 2.73
N ILE A 117 22.15 6.37 3.73
CA ILE A 117 20.77 6.87 3.80
C ILE A 117 20.65 7.86 4.96
N PHE A 118 20.27 9.08 4.65
CA PHE A 118 19.90 10.08 5.65
C PHE A 118 18.38 10.10 5.85
N ILE A 119 17.95 10.13 7.12
CA ILE A 119 16.54 10.26 7.50
C ILE A 119 16.42 11.28 8.63
N ALA A 120 15.55 12.27 8.47
CA ALA A 120 15.15 13.19 9.53
C ALA A 120 13.64 13.12 9.75
N TRP A 121 13.21 13.08 11.00
CA TRP A 121 11.79 13.01 11.36
C TRP A 121 11.48 13.64 12.71
N LEU A 122 10.22 14.02 12.84
CA LEU A 122 9.55 14.35 14.09
C LEU A 122 8.83 13.12 14.64
N SER A 123 9.09 12.77 15.89
CA SER A 123 8.23 11.91 16.70
C SER A 123 7.05 12.74 17.21
N LEU A 124 5.83 12.44 16.74
CA LEU A 124 4.65 13.22 17.12
C LEU A 124 4.29 13.01 18.58
N ALA A 125 4.43 11.78 19.09
CA ALA A 125 4.15 11.46 20.48
C ALA A 125 5.13 12.14 21.45
N GLU A 126 6.41 12.26 21.08
CA GLU A 126 7.42 12.87 21.95
C GLU A 126 7.56 14.38 21.74
N GLY A 127 7.07 14.91 20.61
CA GLY A 127 7.35 16.28 20.19
C GLY A 127 8.85 16.55 20.01
N LYS A 128 9.62 15.53 19.60
CA LYS A 128 11.08 15.59 19.45
C LYS A 128 11.51 15.18 18.06
N PHE A 129 12.63 15.75 17.62
CA PHE A 129 13.21 15.47 16.32
C PHE A 129 14.37 14.48 16.44
N TYR A 130 14.52 13.63 15.43
CA TYR A 130 15.54 12.59 15.36
C TYR A 130 16.14 12.54 13.97
N ARG A 131 17.40 12.12 13.90
CA ARG A 131 18.18 12.07 12.65
C ARG A 131 19.00 10.79 12.60
N LEU A 132 19.05 10.17 11.43
CA LEU A 132 19.82 8.96 11.18
C LEU A 132 20.66 9.13 9.92
N ASN A 133 21.97 8.94 10.05
CA ASN A 133 22.88 8.68 8.94
C ASN A 133 23.17 7.18 8.97
N TYR A 134 22.51 6.40 8.11
CA TYR A 134 22.68 4.96 8.04
C TYR A 134 23.61 4.59 6.89
N ARG A 135 24.83 4.19 7.22
CA ARG A 135 25.81 3.71 6.24
C ARG A 135 25.53 2.25 5.88
N LEU A 136 25.38 1.96 4.60
CA LEU A 136 25.18 0.61 4.11
C LEU A 136 26.54 -0.10 4.06
N SER A 137 26.63 -1.30 4.63
CA SER A 137 27.80 -2.16 4.44
C SER A 137 27.93 -2.56 2.97
N ASP A 138 29.15 -2.82 2.53
CA ASP A 138 29.41 -3.30 1.17
C ASP A 138 28.59 -4.56 0.88
N GLU A 139 28.47 -5.47 1.86
CA GLU A 139 27.64 -6.67 1.75
C GLU A 139 26.16 -6.35 1.51
N LEU A 140 25.60 -5.39 2.25
CA LEU A 140 24.20 -4.99 2.08
C LEU A 140 23.97 -4.33 0.72
N GLN A 141 24.90 -3.49 0.26
CA GLN A 141 24.85 -2.90 -1.08
C GLN A 141 24.88 -3.97 -2.17
N GLN A 142 25.75 -4.98 -2.05
CA GLN A 142 25.82 -6.10 -2.98
C GLN A 142 24.53 -6.94 -2.97
N GLN A 143 23.94 -7.18 -1.79
CA GLN A 143 22.67 -7.89 -1.67
C GLN A 143 21.52 -7.11 -2.33
N MET A 144 21.43 -5.80 -2.10
CA MET A 144 20.45 -4.93 -2.75
C MET A 144 20.62 -4.93 -4.27
N LEU A 145 21.86 -4.81 -4.74
CA LEU A 145 22.17 -4.82 -6.16
C LEU A 145 21.80 -6.17 -6.80
N SER A 146 22.15 -7.28 -6.16
CA SER A 146 21.79 -8.62 -6.65
C SER A 146 20.28 -8.83 -6.75
N LEU A 147 19.50 -8.23 -5.84
CA LEU A 147 18.04 -8.24 -5.96
C LEU A 147 17.61 -7.42 -7.17
N ASN A 148 18.11 -6.18 -7.29
CA ASN A 148 17.80 -5.24 -8.38
C ASN A 148 18.05 -5.82 -9.78
N THR A 149 19.04 -6.69 -9.95
CA THR A 149 19.38 -7.28 -11.26
C THR A 149 18.76 -8.66 -11.50
N LYS A 150 18.03 -9.23 -10.52
CA LYS A 150 17.39 -10.55 -10.64
C LYS A 150 16.15 -10.44 -11.54
N THR A 151 16.11 -11.23 -12.61
CA THR A 151 14.96 -11.31 -13.52
C THR A 151 13.95 -12.34 -13.02
N ILE A 152 12.66 -12.01 -13.09
CA ILE A 152 11.58 -12.99 -12.86
C ILE A 152 11.42 -13.83 -14.14
N PRO A 153 11.59 -15.18 -14.10
CA PRO A 153 11.50 -16.04 -15.28
C PRO A 153 10.21 -15.89 -16.09
N GLU A 154 9.12 -15.49 -15.44
CA GLU A 154 7.77 -15.40 -16.02
C GLU A 154 7.38 -13.99 -16.48
N GLN A 155 8.10 -12.92 -16.12
CA GLN A 155 7.63 -11.53 -16.31
C GLN A 155 8.58 -10.58 -17.06
N THR A 156 9.73 -11.03 -17.56
CA THR A 156 10.73 -10.17 -18.24
C THR A 156 11.05 -8.86 -17.48
N SER A 157 10.87 -8.87 -16.16
CA SER A 157 11.00 -7.70 -15.29
C SER A 157 12.01 -7.96 -14.19
N PHE A 158 12.67 -6.88 -13.76
CA PHE A 158 13.65 -6.89 -12.68
C PHE A 158 13.00 -6.69 -11.31
N CYS A 159 13.59 -7.31 -10.28
CA CYS A 159 13.12 -7.22 -8.90
C CYS A 159 13.77 -6.06 -8.14
N GLY A 160 13.11 -4.91 -7.98
CA GLY A 160 13.70 -3.85 -7.15
C GLY A 160 13.82 -4.24 -5.68
N SER A 161 14.84 -3.72 -5.01
CA SER A 161 15.06 -3.84 -3.58
C SER A 161 14.43 -2.67 -2.81
N LYS A 162 14.10 -2.93 -1.55
CA LYS A 162 13.54 -1.94 -0.64
C LYS A 162 14.14 -2.08 0.74
N LEU A 163 14.76 -1.01 1.23
CA LEU A 163 15.11 -0.90 2.65
C LEU A 163 13.94 -0.32 3.42
N ILE A 164 13.67 -0.88 4.60
CA ILE A 164 12.58 -0.44 5.45
C ILE A 164 13.14 -0.02 6.80
N PHE A 165 12.82 1.19 7.22
CA PHE A 165 13.22 1.76 8.51
C PHE A 165 12.00 1.86 9.40
N GLY A 166 12.00 1.08 10.48
CA GLY A 166 10.97 1.09 11.52
C GLY A 166 11.40 1.97 12.68
N LEU A 167 10.76 3.13 12.78
CA LEU A 167 11.10 4.17 13.76
C LEU A 167 10.42 3.87 15.08
N ILE A 168 11.20 3.59 16.11
CA ILE A 168 10.75 3.28 17.47
C ILE A 168 10.94 4.52 18.36
N PRO A 169 9.99 4.84 19.26
CA PRO A 169 10.12 5.92 20.23
C PRO A 169 11.47 5.91 20.98
N GLY A 170 11.98 7.09 21.30
CA GLY A 170 13.30 7.22 21.95
C GLY A 170 14.48 6.98 21.00
N GLY A 171 14.28 7.15 19.69
CA GLY A 171 15.34 7.20 18.69
C GLY A 171 16.01 5.85 18.40
N GLU A 172 15.26 4.76 18.44
CA GLU A 172 15.73 3.44 17.99
C GLU A 172 15.13 3.12 16.63
N VAL A 173 15.88 2.47 15.74
CA VAL A 173 15.42 2.16 14.38
C VAL A 173 15.77 0.73 14.04
N SER A 174 14.77 -0.05 13.62
CA SER A 174 15.00 -1.37 13.05
C SER A 174 15.05 -1.27 11.53
N VAL A 175 15.99 -1.99 10.90
CA VAL A 175 16.25 -1.95 9.46
C VAL A 175 15.96 -3.33 8.87
N TRP A 176 15.17 -3.37 7.81
CA TRP A 176 14.90 -4.58 7.03
C TRP A 176 15.22 -4.39 5.56
N LEU A 177 15.53 -5.49 4.89
CA LEU A 177 15.61 -5.58 3.44
C LEU A 177 14.46 -6.43 2.90
N SER A 178 13.84 -5.96 1.83
CA SER A 178 12.82 -6.68 1.05
C SER A 178 13.17 -6.62 -0.43
N SER A 179 12.66 -7.57 -1.19
CA SER A 179 12.49 -7.46 -2.64
C SER A 179 11.03 -7.16 -2.97
N TYR A 180 10.73 -6.44 -4.05
CA TYR A 180 9.35 -6.30 -4.54
C TYR A 180 8.75 -7.61 -5.05
N CYS A 181 9.60 -8.59 -5.36
CA CYS A 181 9.18 -9.90 -5.86
C CYS A 181 8.96 -10.93 -4.75
N GLU A 182 9.40 -10.63 -3.53
CA GLU A 182 9.35 -11.55 -2.40
C GLU A 182 8.47 -10.93 -1.32
N SER A 183 7.63 -11.76 -0.68
CA SER A 183 6.74 -11.31 0.39
C SER A 183 7.41 -11.27 1.76
N GLU A 184 8.70 -11.56 1.83
CA GLU A 184 9.45 -11.69 3.09
C GLU A 184 10.36 -10.49 3.35
N TYR A 185 10.43 -10.10 4.61
CA TYR A 185 11.29 -9.02 5.10
C TYR A 185 12.41 -9.62 5.94
N ARG A 186 13.66 -9.38 5.54
CA ARG A 186 14.83 -9.85 6.29
C ARG A 186 15.33 -8.75 7.21
N PHE A 187 15.41 -9.04 8.51
CA PHE A 187 16.03 -8.14 9.47
C PHE A 187 17.52 -8.00 9.17
N ILE A 188 18.00 -6.76 9.14
CA ILE A 188 19.39 -6.41 8.85
C ILE A 188 20.08 -5.95 10.12
N ASP A 189 19.56 -4.92 10.75
CA ASP A 189 20.19 -4.30 11.91
C ASP A 189 19.17 -3.52 12.76
N ARG A 190 19.57 -3.17 13.97
CA ARG A 190 18.88 -2.20 14.82
C ARG A 190 19.87 -1.16 15.31
N VAL A 191 19.62 0.08 14.94
CA VAL A 191 20.54 1.20 15.17
C VAL A 191 19.92 2.25 16.08
N LYS A 192 20.78 3.04 16.72
CA LYS A 192 20.39 4.24 17.46
C LYS A 192 20.60 5.48 16.61
N THR A 193 19.74 6.45 16.82
CA THR A 193 19.70 7.69 16.05
C THR A 193 20.39 8.80 16.81
N SER A 194 20.65 9.90 16.13
CA SER A 194 21.03 11.15 16.77
C SER A 194 19.78 11.88 17.26
N GLY A 195 19.89 12.52 18.43
CA GLY A 195 18.79 13.23 19.10
C GLY A 195 18.51 12.65 20.49
N PRO A 196 17.37 13.00 21.11
CA PRO A 196 16.34 13.91 20.58
C PRO A 196 16.84 15.35 20.43
N PHE A 197 16.41 16.02 19.37
CA PHE A 197 16.61 17.45 19.16
C PHE A 197 15.32 18.23 19.46
N GLY A 198 15.46 19.48 19.86
CA GLY A 198 14.34 20.39 20.12
C GLY A 198 13.87 21.19 18.90
N VAL A 199 14.57 21.08 17.78
CA VAL A 199 14.30 21.86 16.55
C VAL A 199 14.29 20.96 15.33
N PRO A 200 13.50 21.29 14.30
CA PRO A 200 13.49 20.55 13.04
C PRO A 200 14.85 20.59 12.34
N PHE A 201 15.03 19.71 11.38
CA PHE A 201 16.16 19.79 10.45
C PHE A 201 16.06 21.05 9.59
N ASP A 202 14.85 21.38 9.13
CA ASP A 202 14.57 22.64 8.42
C ASP A 202 13.74 23.58 9.31
N LEU A 203 14.41 24.64 9.78
CA LEU A 203 13.83 25.65 10.69
C LEU A 203 12.62 26.38 10.08
N ALA A 204 12.47 26.41 8.76
CA ALA A 204 11.32 27.04 8.11
C ALA A 204 9.99 26.36 8.45
N TYR A 205 10.01 25.10 8.89
CA TYR A 205 8.81 24.29 9.17
C TYR A 205 8.47 24.18 10.67
N GLU A 206 9.11 24.94 11.55
CA GLU A 206 8.92 24.83 13.00
C GLU A 206 7.44 24.97 13.42
N GLU A 207 6.75 26.02 12.95
CA GLU A 207 5.33 26.25 13.26
C GLU A 207 4.41 25.15 12.71
N PHE A 208 4.71 24.63 11.52
CA PHE A 208 3.97 23.51 10.94
C PHE A 208 4.06 22.26 11.83
N PHE A 209 5.27 21.97 12.35
CA PHE A 209 5.50 20.83 13.22
C PHE A 209 4.86 20.99 14.60
N LYS A 210 4.91 22.19 15.20
CA LYS A 210 4.18 22.47 16.45
C LYS A 210 2.69 22.17 16.31
N GLY A 211 2.07 22.65 15.22
CA GLY A 211 0.66 22.35 14.93
C GLY A 211 0.40 20.86 14.67
N ALA A 212 1.37 20.13 14.12
CA ALA A 212 1.24 18.69 13.91
C ALA A 212 1.27 17.89 15.23
N VAL A 213 2.12 18.27 16.18
CA VAL A 213 2.16 17.69 17.53
C VAL A 213 0.84 17.96 18.26
N GLN A 214 0.37 19.21 18.26
CA GLN A 214 -0.88 19.56 18.94
C GLN A 214 -2.08 18.73 18.43
N ARG A 215 -2.25 18.62 17.10
CA ARG A 215 -3.32 17.80 16.51
C ARG A 215 -3.18 16.31 16.85
N TYR A 216 -1.96 15.85 17.01
CA TYR A 216 -1.70 14.46 17.42
C TYR A 216 -2.12 14.22 18.87
N ASP A 217 -1.74 15.13 19.77
CA ASP A 217 -2.11 15.06 21.19
C ASP A 217 -3.63 15.09 21.38
N GLU A 218 -4.32 16.00 20.70
CA GLU A 218 -5.79 16.07 20.69
C GLU A 218 -6.43 14.74 20.23
N LYS A 219 -5.88 14.12 19.17
CA LYS A 219 -6.35 12.83 18.65
C LYS A 219 -6.14 11.69 19.65
N MET A 220 -4.98 11.63 20.30
CA MET A 220 -4.67 10.57 21.27
C MET A 220 -5.49 10.74 22.56
N ALA A 221 -5.68 11.98 23.03
CA ALA A 221 -6.53 12.30 24.16
C ALA A 221 -8.00 11.90 23.91
N ALA A 222 -8.53 12.16 22.71
CA ALA A 222 -9.88 11.75 22.32
C ALA A 222 -10.08 10.22 22.33
N GLN A 223 -9.01 9.44 22.20
CA GLN A 223 -9.03 7.98 22.23
C GLN A 223 -8.73 7.40 23.62
N ASN A 224 -8.51 8.25 24.64
CA ASN A 224 -8.13 7.86 26.00
C ASN A 224 -6.91 6.91 26.03
N VAL A 225 -5.94 7.15 25.15
CA VAL A 225 -4.71 6.34 25.04
C VAL A 225 -3.60 7.00 25.85
N GLN A 226 -3.03 6.27 26.81
CA GLN A 226 -1.83 6.69 27.53
C GLN A 226 -0.59 6.20 26.79
N LEU A 227 0.21 7.12 26.24
CA LEU A 227 1.42 6.79 25.49
C LEU A 227 2.67 6.68 26.37
N PHE A 228 2.73 7.43 27.47
CA PHE A 228 3.92 7.46 28.33
C PHE A 228 3.58 7.19 29.81
N PRO A 229 4.47 6.48 30.54
CA PRO A 229 5.67 5.79 30.05
C PRO A 229 5.31 4.60 29.12
N ILE A 230 6.19 4.28 28.18
CA ILE A 230 5.97 3.17 27.24
C ILE A 230 6.05 1.84 28.02
N PRO A 231 5.01 1.00 28.00
CA PRO A 231 5.07 -0.31 28.64
C PRO A 231 6.16 -1.20 28.01
N GLU A 232 6.90 -1.95 28.84
CA GLU A 232 8.00 -2.83 28.40
C GLU A 232 7.56 -3.88 27.37
N ASP A 233 6.38 -4.48 27.56
CA ASP A 233 5.81 -5.47 26.64
C ASP A 233 5.53 -4.85 25.26
N LYS A 234 5.06 -3.60 25.23
CA LYS A 234 4.81 -2.85 23.99
C LYS A 234 6.10 -2.43 23.30
N LEU A 235 7.11 -2.02 24.06
CA LEU A 235 8.43 -1.73 23.50
C LEU A 235 9.10 -2.99 22.94
N ALA A 236 8.97 -4.13 23.63
CA ALA A 236 9.44 -5.42 23.14
C ALA A 236 8.69 -5.84 21.87
N LEU A 237 7.38 -5.59 21.79
CA LEU A 237 6.58 -5.84 20.59
C LEU A 237 7.08 -5.03 19.39
N MET A 238 7.35 -3.73 19.57
CA MET A 238 7.93 -2.88 18.51
C MET A 238 9.24 -3.47 18.00
N ARG A 239 10.16 -3.80 18.91
CA ARG A 239 11.48 -4.35 18.60
C ARG A 239 11.40 -5.68 17.87
N ASN A 240 10.50 -6.56 18.29
CA ASN A 240 10.39 -7.92 17.76
C ASN A 240 9.40 -8.05 16.61
N SER A 241 8.81 -6.94 16.17
CA SER A 241 7.97 -6.90 14.99
C SER A 241 8.74 -7.48 13.78
N ASN A 242 8.15 -8.45 13.09
CA ASN A 242 8.71 -9.24 11.98
C ASN A 242 9.61 -10.43 12.34
N ALA A 243 9.98 -10.66 13.60
CA ALA A 243 10.84 -11.81 13.93
C ALA A 243 10.15 -13.18 13.78
N LYS A 244 8.81 -13.21 13.59
CA LYS A 244 7.93 -14.37 13.32
C LYS A 244 6.48 -13.85 13.33
N GLN A 245 6.06 -13.04 12.36
CA GLN A 245 4.61 -12.78 12.27
C GLN A 245 3.93 -14.13 12.00
N LYS A 246 3.11 -14.61 12.94
CA LYS A 246 2.23 -15.74 12.66
C LYS A 246 1.26 -15.25 11.61
N LYS A 247 1.41 -15.76 10.39
CA LYS A 247 0.31 -15.72 9.42
C LYS A 247 -0.88 -16.34 10.14
N LEU A 248 -1.94 -15.56 10.34
CA LEU A 248 -3.22 -16.10 10.75
C LEU A 248 -3.48 -17.31 9.84
N PRO A 249 -3.93 -18.45 10.40
CA PRO A 249 -4.32 -19.57 9.57
C PRO A 249 -5.23 -19.03 8.47
N PRO A 250 -5.02 -19.44 7.21
CA PRO A 250 -5.76 -18.87 6.09
C PRO A 250 -7.23 -18.93 6.46
N LYS A 251 -7.84 -17.74 6.54
CA LYS A 251 -9.28 -17.64 6.76
C LYS A 251 -9.90 -18.57 5.72
N PRO A 252 -10.77 -19.53 6.11
CA PRO A 252 -11.34 -20.48 5.17
C PRO A 252 -11.78 -19.69 3.97
N THR A 253 -11.24 -20.06 2.80
CA THR A 253 -11.45 -19.34 1.54
C THR A 253 -12.93 -19.01 1.49
N PRO A 254 -13.32 -17.71 1.59
CA PRO A 254 -14.69 -17.36 1.32
C PRO A 254 -14.94 -17.93 -0.07
N ALA A 255 -15.99 -18.76 -0.21
CA ALA A 255 -16.38 -19.32 -1.49
C ALA A 255 -16.20 -18.25 -2.57
N PRO A 256 -15.59 -18.59 -3.72
CA PRO A 256 -15.12 -17.61 -4.70
C PRO A 256 -16.17 -16.52 -4.86
N LYS A 257 -15.83 -15.30 -4.45
CA LYS A 257 -16.70 -14.15 -4.67
C LYS A 257 -16.83 -14.05 -6.18
N LEU A 258 -17.99 -14.44 -6.69
CA LEU A 258 -18.35 -14.26 -8.08
C LEU A 258 -18.03 -12.83 -8.48
N THR A 259 -17.06 -12.68 -9.38
CA THR A 259 -16.79 -11.45 -10.08
C THR A 259 -18.05 -11.11 -10.88
N HIS A 260 -18.80 -10.10 -10.41
CA HIS A 260 -19.98 -9.52 -11.05
C HIS A 260 -21.01 -10.54 -11.57
N CYS A 261 -21.94 -10.93 -10.71
CA CYS A 261 -23.16 -11.59 -11.15
C CYS A 261 -23.91 -10.62 -12.08
N TRP A 262 -24.23 -11.05 -13.30
CA TRP A 262 -24.77 -10.25 -14.41
C TRP A 262 -23.73 -9.48 -15.26
N ALA A 263 -22.43 -9.84 -15.24
CA ALA A 263 -21.40 -9.21 -16.07
C ALA A 263 -21.53 -9.41 -17.60
N GLU A 264 -22.29 -10.41 -18.04
CA GLU A 264 -22.38 -10.80 -19.45
C GLU A 264 -23.19 -9.83 -20.32
N LYS A 265 -23.90 -8.86 -19.73
CA LYS A 265 -24.72 -7.91 -20.48
C LYS A 265 -23.88 -6.75 -21.05
N PRO A 266 -24.21 -6.24 -22.25
CA PRO A 266 -23.43 -5.19 -22.91
C PRO A 266 -23.70 -3.81 -22.27
N TYR A 267 -23.06 -3.54 -21.13
CA TYR A 267 -23.17 -2.24 -20.44
C TYR A 267 -22.52 -1.06 -21.19
N ASN A 268 -21.91 -1.31 -22.35
CA ASN A 268 -21.34 -0.26 -23.21
C ASN A 268 -22.41 0.50 -24.02
N LEU A 269 -23.68 0.11 -23.95
CA LEU A 269 -24.80 0.84 -24.52
C LEU A 269 -25.14 2.04 -23.62
N LYS A 270 -24.97 3.27 -24.14
CA LYS A 270 -25.48 4.48 -23.48
C LYS A 270 -26.98 4.60 -23.72
N VAL A 271 -27.78 3.99 -22.85
CA VAL A 271 -29.24 4.12 -22.90
C VAL A 271 -29.63 5.40 -22.16
N LYS A 272 -30.43 6.25 -22.81
CA LYS A 272 -31.05 7.42 -22.17
C LYS A 272 -32.51 7.06 -21.86
N LEU A 273 -32.86 7.00 -20.57
CA LEU A 273 -34.23 6.73 -20.15
C LEU A 273 -35.15 7.89 -20.56
N GLU A 274 -36.33 7.58 -21.07
CA GLU A 274 -37.31 8.58 -21.48
C GLU A 274 -37.82 9.36 -20.27
N ILE A 275 -37.80 10.69 -20.35
CA ILE A 275 -38.21 11.57 -19.25
C ILE A 275 -39.69 11.32 -18.93
N GLY A 276 -39.96 10.96 -17.67
CA GLY A 276 -41.32 10.67 -17.19
C GLY A 276 -41.69 9.18 -17.24
N SER A 277 -40.90 8.34 -17.90
CA SER A 277 -41.10 6.89 -17.92
C SER A 277 -40.95 6.25 -16.52
N PRO A 278 -41.59 5.10 -16.26
CA PRO A 278 -41.39 4.36 -15.01
C PRO A 278 -39.92 4.03 -14.71
N GLN A 279 -39.11 3.74 -15.74
CA GLN A 279 -37.67 3.53 -15.62
C GLN A 279 -36.96 4.79 -15.11
N HIS A 280 -37.25 5.94 -15.73
CA HIS A 280 -36.67 7.23 -15.35
C HIS A 280 -37.07 7.64 -13.92
N GLN A 281 -38.32 7.38 -13.53
CA GLN A 281 -38.79 7.64 -12.16
C GLN A 281 -38.08 6.74 -11.13
N LEU A 282 -37.84 5.46 -11.45
CA LEU A 282 -37.06 4.57 -10.59
C LEU A 282 -35.60 5.04 -10.48
N SER A 283 -34.95 5.39 -11.60
CA SER A 283 -33.58 5.94 -11.60
C SER A 283 -33.46 7.16 -10.70
N ARG A 284 -34.38 8.12 -10.80
CA ARG A 284 -34.41 9.32 -9.94
C ARG A 284 -34.60 8.99 -8.46
N ARG A 285 -35.48 8.05 -8.11
CA ARG A 285 -35.67 7.61 -6.71
C ARG A 285 -34.41 6.95 -6.14
N ILE A 286 -33.73 6.12 -6.94
CA ILE A 286 -32.46 5.51 -6.56
C ILE A 286 -31.39 6.58 -6.30
N TRP A 287 -31.21 7.52 -7.22
CA TRP A 287 -30.23 8.61 -7.04
C TRP A 287 -30.51 9.49 -5.83
N ASN A 288 -31.77 9.84 -5.59
CA ASN A 288 -32.14 10.76 -4.54
C ASN A 288 -32.10 10.13 -3.14
N ASN A 289 -32.49 8.85 -3.03
CA ASN A 289 -32.71 8.23 -1.73
C ASN A 289 -31.73 7.09 -1.42
N ALA A 290 -31.05 6.54 -2.43
CA ALA A 290 -30.09 5.44 -2.30
C ALA A 290 -28.78 5.75 -3.05
N TYR A 291 -28.23 6.95 -2.84
CA TYR A 291 -27.04 7.45 -3.53
C TYR A 291 -25.84 6.50 -3.43
N ASP A 292 -25.53 6.00 -2.24
CA ASP A 292 -24.42 5.07 -1.99
C ASP A 292 -24.55 3.75 -2.76
N PHE A 293 -25.78 3.37 -3.12
CA PHE A 293 -26.05 2.24 -3.99
C PHE A 293 -25.87 2.63 -5.46
N ALA A 294 -26.41 3.78 -5.88
CA ALA A 294 -26.34 4.28 -7.25
C ALA A 294 -24.88 4.35 -7.78
N VAL A 295 -23.94 4.85 -6.95
CA VAL A 295 -22.53 4.99 -7.34
C VAL A 295 -21.78 3.65 -7.48
N LYS A 296 -22.30 2.57 -6.90
CA LYS A 296 -21.71 1.22 -6.98
C LYS A 296 -22.21 0.43 -8.19
N VAL A 297 -23.29 0.88 -8.81
CA VAL A 297 -23.87 0.24 -10.00
C VAL A 297 -23.32 0.91 -11.25
N ARG A 298 -22.61 0.13 -12.07
CA ARG A 298 -22.03 0.65 -13.32
C ARG A 298 -23.14 0.89 -14.34
N TYR A 299 -23.19 2.08 -14.93
CA TYR A 299 -24.18 2.43 -15.97
C TYR A 299 -25.63 2.18 -15.53
N LEU A 300 -26.01 2.77 -14.39
CA LEU A 300 -27.31 2.58 -13.74
C LEU A 300 -28.51 2.62 -14.70
N ASP A 301 -28.59 3.62 -15.57
CA ASP A 301 -29.71 3.78 -16.50
C ASP A 301 -29.81 2.62 -17.52
N THR A 302 -28.67 2.14 -18.02
CA THR A 302 -28.59 0.97 -18.89
C THR A 302 -28.99 -0.31 -18.15
N GLY A 303 -28.52 -0.47 -16.92
CA GLY A 303 -28.90 -1.60 -16.06
C GLY A 303 -30.41 -1.61 -15.77
N ILE A 304 -30.99 -0.44 -15.48
CA ILE A 304 -32.43 -0.29 -15.29
C ILE A 304 -33.16 -0.70 -16.56
N HIS A 305 -32.78 -0.19 -17.73
CA HIS A 305 -33.44 -0.51 -19.00
C HIS A 305 -33.45 -2.02 -19.29
N LEU A 306 -32.28 -2.67 -19.20
CA LEU A 306 -32.15 -4.10 -19.51
C LEU A 306 -32.92 -4.98 -18.52
N ALA A 307 -32.80 -4.70 -17.22
CA ALA A 307 -33.52 -5.47 -16.20
C ALA A 307 -35.04 -5.26 -16.29
N TRP A 308 -35.46 -4.08 -16.76
CA TRP A 308 -36.88 -3.78 -16.98
C TRP A 308 -37.46 -4.57 -18.15
N GLN A 309 -36.71 -4.72 -19.24
CA GLN A 309 -37.08 -5.58 -20.36
C GLN A 309 -37.20 -7.06 -19.93
N GLU A 310 -36.22 -7.56 -19.17
CA GLU A 310 -36.28 -8.94 -18.65
C GLU A 310 -37.51 -9.19 -17.78
N ALA A 311 -37.91 -8.20 -16.98
CA ALA A 311 -39.10 -8.29 -16.13
C ALA A 311 -40.40 -8.19 -16.94
N GLU A 312 -40.42 -7.44 -18.04
CA GLU A 312 -41.56 -7.38 -18.96
C GLU A 312 -41.74 -8.70 -19.71
N GLU A 313 -40.65 -9.31 -20.19
CA GLU A 313 -40.67 -10.64 -20.81
C GLU A 313 -41.19 -11.72 -19.85
N LYS A 314 -40.97 -11.55 -18.54
CA LYS A 314 -41.48 -12.45 -17.48
C LYS A 314 -42.95 -12.21 -17.12
N GLY A 315 -43.59 -11.19 -17.69
CA GLY A 315 -44.97 -10.84 -17.38
C GLY A 315 -45.17 -10.28 -15.97
N PHE A 316 -44.12 -9.72 -15.35
CA PHE A 316 -44.23 -9.17 -14.00
C PHE A 316 -45.08 -7.91 -13.96
N ASP A 317 -45.87 -7.77 -12.89
CA ASP A 317 -46.61 -6.55 -12.59
C ASP A 317 -45.67 -5.38 -12.26
N ALA A 318 -46.23 -4.18 -12.08
CA ALA A 318 -45.44 -2.97 -11.88
C ALA A 318 -44.57 -3.01 -10.61
N GLN A 319 -45.01 -3.69 -9.54
CA GLN A 319 -44.27 -3.78 -8.29
C GLN A 319 -43.17 -4.83 -8.41
N GLN A 320 -43.52 -6.03 -8.89
CA GLN A 320 -42.58 -7.11 -9.15
C GLN A 320 -41.47 -6.69 -10.12
N ARG A 321 -41.81 -5.87 -11.11
CA ARG A 321 -40.85 -5.31 -12.08
C ARG A 321 -39.82 -4.41 -11.41
N GLN A 322 -40.23 -3.54 -10.50
CA GLN A 322 -39.31 -2.70 -9.75
C GLN A 322 -38.39 -3.54 -8.85
N LEU A 323 -38.94 -4.53 -8.14
CA LEU A 323 -38.16 -5.43 -7.30
C LEU A 323 -37.16 -6.26 -8.11
N TRP A 324 -37.54 -6.73 -9.29
CA TRP A 324 -36.66 -7.47 -10.19
C TRP A 324 -35.47 -6.62 -10.66
N VAL A 325 -35.75 -5.36 -11.05
CA VAL A 325 -34.71 -4.39 -11.43
C VAL A 325 -33.76 -4.16 -10.26
N LEU A 326 -34.27 -3.91 -9.05
CA LEU A 326 -33.43 -3.73 -7.87
C LEU A 326 -32.58 -4.96 -7.56
N ALA A 327 -33.10 -6.17 -7.76
CA ALA A 327 -32.35 -7.41 -7.58
C ALA A 327 -31.21 -7.56 -8.59
N ARG A 328 -31.44 -7.20 -9.86
CA ARG A 328 -30.40 -7.19 -10.90
C ARG A 328 -29.30 -6.18 -10.60
N LEU A 329 -29.68 -4.96 -10.24
CA LEU A 329 -28.72 -3.91 -9.89
C LEU A 329 -27.96 -4.23 -8.59
N SER A 330 -28.63 -4.85 -7.61
CA SER A 330 -28.04 -5.40 -6.38
C SER A 330 -26.97 -6.44 -6.70
N ALA A 331 -27.27 -7.40 -7.57
CA ALA A 331 -26.34 -8.42 -8.03
C ALA A 331 -25.15 -7.80 -8.79
N GLN A 332 -25.41 -6.85 -9.69
CA GLN A 332 -24.40 -6.16 -10.50
C GLN A 332 -23.41 -5.35 -9.65
N GLY A 333 -23.95 -4.52 -8.75
CA GLY A 333 -23.16 -3.65 -7.87
C GLY A 333 -22.62 -4.36 -6.63
N GLN A 334 -22.97 -5.64 -6.44
CA GLN A 334 -22.67 -6.42 -5.23
C GLN A 334 -23.08 -5.70 -3.93
N VAL A 335 -24.24 -5.04 -3.98
CA VAL A 335 -24.78 -4.27 -2.87
C VAL A 335 -25.89 -5.07 -2.23
N ALA A 336 -25.80 -5.32 -0.91
CA ALA A 336 -26.84 -6.02 -0.17
C ALA A 336 -28.19 -5.31 -0.33
N ALA A 337 -29.28 -6.07 -0.51
CA ALA A 337 -30.61 -5.51 -0.71
C ALA A 337 -31.01 -4.55 0.43
N THR A 338 -30.56 -4.83 1.66
CA THR A 338 -30.78 -3.99 2.84
C THR A 338 -30.22 -2.56 2.72
N GLN A 339 -29.17 -2.35 1.93
CA GLN A 339 -28.59 -1.02 1.70
C GLN A 339 -29.41 -0.22 0.68
N ILE A 340 -30.05 -0.91 -0.25
CA ILE A 340 -30.93 -0.33 -1.29
C ILE A 340 -32.27 0.08 -0.65
N THR A 341 -32.78 -0.77 0.23
CA THR A 341 -34.15 -0.69 0.75
C THR A 341 -34.33 0.39 1.82
N LYS A 342 -33.26 0.76 2.54
CA LYS A 342 -33.31 1.87 3.52
C LYS A 342 -33.66 3.21 2.86
N GLY A 343 -33.23 3.42 1.62
CA GLY A 343 -33.54 4.62 0.84
C GLY A 343 -34.88 4.56 0.12
N LEU A 344 -35.36 3.38 -0.26
CA LEU A 344 -36.52 3.21 -1.13
C LEU A 344 -37.81 2.80 -0.39
N GLU A 345 -37.80 2.81 0.95
CA GLU A 345 -38.97 2.51 1.80
C GLU A 345 -39.64 1.15 1.51
N LEU A 346 -38.84 0.15 1.09
CA LEU A 346 -39.35 -1.19 0.82
C LEU A 346 -39.68 -1.94 2.12
N SER A 347 -40.76 -2.71 2.11
CA SER A 347 -41.12 -3.59 3.21
C SER A 347 -40.13 -4.73 3.39
N SER A 348 -40.07 -5.31 4.60
CA SER A 348 -39.18 -6.44 4.90
C SER A 348 -39.39 -7.65 3.99
N ALA A 349 -40.62 -7.86 3.50
CA ALA A 349 -40.92 -8.93 2.54
C ALA A 349 -40.30 -8.66 1.17
N GLU A 350 -40.40 -7.42 0.68
CA GLU A 350 -39.82 -6.99 -0.59
C GLU A 350 -38.29 -7.01 -0.54
N VAL A 351 -37.69 -6.58 0.57
CA VAL A 351 -36.24 -6.68 0.80
C VAL A 351 -35.76 -8.13 0.67
N LYS A 352 -36.48 -9.06 1.32
CA LYS A 352 -36.16 -10.48 1.29
C LYS A 352 -36.28 -11.05 -0.12
N GLN A 353 -37.29 -10.63 -0.87
CA GLN A 353 -37.50 -11.04 -2.26
C GLN A 353 -36.38 -10.54 -3.18
N VAL A 354 -36.00 -9.27 -3.06
CA VAL A 354 -34.88 -8.67 -3.81
C VAL A 354 -33.59 -9.41 -3.52
N GLN A 355 -33.30 -9.69 -2.23
CA GLN A 355 -32.10 -10.44 -1.85
C GLN A 355 -32.11 -11.86 -2.42
N THR A 356 -33.25 -12.55 -2.34
CA THR A 356 -33.37 -13.93 -2.86
C THR A 356 -33.07 -13.99 -4.35
N TRP A 357 -33.66 -13.08 -5.13
CA TRP A 357 -33.41 -13.01 -6.58
C TRP A 357 -31.97 -12.60 -6.91
N ALA A 358 -31.40 -11.64 -6.18
CA ALA A 358 -30.00 -11.25 -6.37
C ALA A 358 -29.04 -12.42 -6.12
N ASP A 359 -29.28 -13.19 -5.06
CA ASP A 359 -28.51 -14.39 -4.75
C ASP A 359 -28.70 -15.48 -5.81
N ASP A 360 -29.91 -15.66 -6.34
CA ASP A 360 -30.19 -16.61 -7.43
C ASP A 360 -29.47 -16.25 -8.73
N PHE A 361 -29.41 -14.96 -9.08
CA PHE A 361 -28.64 -14.51 -10.25
C PHE A 361 -27.16 -14.84 -10.10
N CYS A 362 -26.60 -14.59 -8.92
CA CYS A 362 -25.22 -14.97 -8.60
C CYS A 362 -24.99 -16.48 -8.64
N ARG A 363 -25.95 -17.29 -8.17
CA ARG A 363 -25.84 -18.75 -8.23
C ARG A 363 -25.91 -19.28 -9.66
N ALA A 364 -26.76 -18.72 -10.51
CA ALA A 364 -26.89 -19.16 -11.91
C ALA A 364 -25.58 -18.93 -12.70
N ASP A 365 -24.97 -17.76 -12.55
CA ASP A 365 -23.70 -17.43 -13.22
C ASP A 365 -22.54 -18.32 -12.73
N SER A 366 -22.55 -18.70 -11.45
CA SER A 366 -21.53 -19.59 -10.87
C SER A 366 -21.52 -20.98 -11.47
N LYS A 367 -22.71 -21.48 -11.85
CA LYS A 367 -22.86 -22.79 -12.50
C LYS A 367 -22.36 -22.75 -13.93
N LEU A 368 -22.63 -21.67 -14.67
CA LEU A 368 -22.14 -21.47 -16.05
C LEU A 368 -20.61 -21.38 -16.11
N SER A 369 -19.99 -20.67 -15.15
CA SER A 369 -18.53 -20.58 -15.05
C SER A 369 -17.87 -21.90 -14.64
N SER A 370 -18.57 -22.78 -13.92
CA SER A 370 -18.06 -24.11 -13.54
C SER A 370 -18.18 -25.16 -14.66
N SER A 371 -19.16 -25.01 -15.57
CA SER A 371 -19.29 -25.90 -16.73
C SER A 371 -18.27 -25.58 -17.84
N SER A 372 -17.86 -24.33 -18.01
CA SER A 372 -16.88 -23.95 -19.05
C SER A 372 -15.44 -24.35 -18.73
N GLN A 373 -15.14 -24.72 -17.47
CA GLN A 373 -13.80 -25.18 -17.08
C GLN A 373 -13.59 -26.70 -17.26
N ASN A 374 -14.63 -27.47 -17.56
CA ASN A 374 -14.53 -28.92 -17.73
C ASN A 374 -14.39 -29.38 -19.19
N GLU A 375 -14.42 -28.49 -20.18
CA GLU A 375 -14.29 -28.86 -21.60
C GLU A 375 -12.85 -28.78 -22.17
N THR A 376 -11.83 -28.49 -21.35
CA THR A 376 -10.42 -28.41 -21.82
C THR A 376 -9.53 -29.60 -21.40
N HIS A 377 -10.11 -30.69 -20.89
CA HIS A 377 -9.40 -31.95 -20.67
C HIS A 377 -9.99 -33.07 -21.52
N PHE A 378 -9.82 -32.95 -22.84
CA PHE A 378 -9.77 -34.09 -23.76
C PHE A 378 -8.71 -33.78 -24.81
N GLU A 379 -7.47 -34.18 -24.52
CA GLU A 379 -6.52 -34.84 -25.43
C GLU A 379 -5.45 -35.57 -24.60
#